data_AF-A0AAV1ZT61-F1
#
_entry.id   AF-A0AAV1ZT61-F1
#
_cell.length_a   1.000
_cell.length_b   1.000
_cell.length_c   1.000
_cell.angle_alpha   90.00
_cell.angle_beta   90.00
_cell.angle_gamma   90.00
#
_symmetry.space_group_name_H-M   'P 1'
#
loop_
_entity.id
_entity.type
_entity.pdbx_description
1 polymer ?
#
loop_
_entity_poly.entity_id
_entity_poly.type
_entity_poly.pdbx_seq_one_letter_code
_entity_poly.pdbx_strand_id
1 'polypeptide(L)'
;MTCPFATNSLLGSLHDAENDPKTTKSANGHSSPNMLYGEYLQLDQLLNCVKPASEIYGSELVHDEHLFIVTHQAYELWFKQIIFELNSVKTLFFSEAIDENRMLRITSRLNRIVVILKLLVDQIGILETMAPLDFMEFRQYLSPASGFQSVQFRVIENMLGVRNEQRVNFSKDKYITVFKDPKAIETVLQSEKDPSLCDLVQKWLERTPGLETNSFNFWKKFEDAVHHQIECVKFQLQYETEEKKKIELEAEYEQKVKTFESLFDVERHNNLVARGERRFSHKALQGAMMISLYREEPRFNQPFHVLTQLTDIDALITKWRYNHVLMVQRMIGSQQLGTGGSSGYWYLRSTLSDRYKVFVDLCNLSTFLIPASEIPPLTEQMKQRLSIRQDSEETND
;
A
#
# COMPACT_ATOMS: atom_id res chain seq x y z
N MET A 1 21.55 -24.67 43.00
CA MET A 1 20.49 -23.95 42.25
C MET A 1 20.15 -24.79 41.05
N THR A 2 19.00 -25.43 41.13
CA THR A 2 18.53 -26.55 40.30
C THR A 2 17.56 -26.04 39.23
N CYS A 3 17.75 -26.55 38.03
CA CYS A 3 16.86 -26.42 36.89
C CYS A 3 15.76 -27.50 36.99
N PRO A 4 14.46 -27.16 36.95
CA PRO A 4 13.37 -28.11 36.72
C PRO A 4 12.84 -27.87 35.28
N PHE A 5 12.82 -28.81 34.34
CA PHE A 5 12.03 -30.03 34.37
C PHE A 5 12.55 -31.03 33.32
N ALA A 6 13.05 -32.16 33.80
CA ALA A 6 13.04 -33.47 33.17
C ALA A 6 12.93 -34.43 34.37
N THR A 7 11.99 -35.36 34.52
CA THR A 7 11.43 -36.38 33.62
C THR A 7 10.22 -37.00 34.33
N ASN A 8 9.23 -37.52 33.59
CA ASN A 8 8.87 -38.95 33.70
C ASN A 8 7.87 -39.34 32.61
N SER A 9 8.23 -40.40 31.89
CA SER A 9 7.38 -41.11 30.94
C SER A 9 6.38 -41.98 31.69
N LEU A 10 5.14 -42.07 31.23
CA LEU A 10 4.28 -43.24 31.42
C LEU A 10 3.27 -43.29 30.28
N LEU A 11 3.55 -44.17 29.31
CA LEU A 11 2.55 -44.72 28.40
C LEU A 11 1.51 -45.48 29.24
N GLY A 12 0.23 -45.16 29.04
CA GLY A 12 -0.88 -45.89 29.65
C GLY A 12 -2.23 -45.44 29.11
N SER A 13 -2.76 -46.20 28.13
CA SER A 13 -4.18 -46.49 27.90
C SER A 13 -5.19 -45.31 27.93
N LEU A 14 -5.53 -44.79 26.75
CA LEU A 14 -6.81 -44.09 26.54
C LEU A 14 -7.93 -45.13 26.42
N HIS A 15 -8.68 -45.33 27.51
CA HIS A 15 -10.01 -45.93 27.47
C HIS A 15 -10.95 -45.11 28.35
N ASP A 16 -12.02 -44.65 27.71
CA ASP A 16 -13.37 -44.35 28.23
C ASP A 16 -13.49 -43.63 29.58
N ALA A 17 -13.78 -42.33 29.51
CA ALA A 17 -14.44 -41.61 30.59
C ALA A 17 -15.69 -40.91 30.04
N GLU A 18 -16.85 -41.46 30.38
CA GLU A 18 -18.18 -40.93 30.13
C GLU A 18 -18.33 -39.51 30.70
N ASN A 19 -18.91 -38.62 29.90
CA ASN A 19 -19.27 -37.25 30.27
C ASN A 19 -20.55 -37.26 31.13
N ASP A 20 -20.46 -36.88 32.40
CA ASP A 20 -21.61 -36.50 33.24
C ASP A 20 -21.50 -34.99 33.61
N PRO A 21 -22.36 -34.10 33.06
CA PRO A 21 -22.25 -32.68 33.34
C PRO A 21 -23.11 -32.29 34.54
N LYS A 22 -22.57 -32.38 35.76
CA LYS A 22 -23.15 -31.69 36.92
C LYS A 22 -22.76 -30.21 36.91
N THR A 23 -23.76 -29.41 36.57
CA THR A 23 -23.78 -27.95 36.53
C THR A 23 -23.57 -27.33 37.91
N THR A 24 -22.44 -26.68 38.13
CA THR A 24 -22.25 -25.69 39.20
C THR A 24 -22.62 -24.30 38.66
N LYS A 25 -23.80 -23.81 39.05
CA LYS A 25 -24.24 -22.43 38.77
C LYS A 25 -23.51 -21.47 39.70
N SER A 26 -22.59 -20.69 39.16
CA SER A 26 -22.14 -19.43 39.77
C SER A 26 -23.00 -18.28 39.25
N ALA A 27 -23.52 -17.47 40.17
CA ALA A 27 -24.30 -16.27 39.89
C ALA A 27 -23.38 -15.07 39.63
N ASN A 28 -23.78 -14.22 38.67
CA ASN A 28 -23.14 -13.00 38.17
C ASN A 28 -21.90 -13.18 37.26
N GLY A 29 -22.10 -12.90 35.98
CA GLY A 29 -21.04 -12.70 34.98
C GLY A 29 -21.51 -13.19 33.61
N HIS A 30 -21.44 -12.35 32.59
CA HIS A 30 -21.68 -12.74 31.20
C HIS A 30 -20.93 -14.03 30.90
N SER A 31 -21.64 -15.14 30.67
CA SER A 31 -21.05 -16.38 30.18
C SER A 31 -20.57 -16.11 28.75
N SER A 32 -19.32 -15.69 28.58
CA SER A 32 -18.63 -15.80 27.30
C SER A 32 -18.84 -17.23 26.80
N PRO A 33 -19.38 -17.45 25.59
CA PRO A 33 -19.52 -18.81 25.09
C PRO A 33 -18.13 -19.47 25.15
N ASN A 34 -18.02 -20.60 25.85
CA ASN A 34 -16.82 -21.43 25.88
C ASN A 34 -16.62 -22.01 24.46
N MET A 35 -16.11 -21.19 23.54
CA MET A 35 -15.86 -21.58 22.17
C MET A 35 -14.49 -22.23 22.07
N LEU A 36 -14.43 -23.43 21.48
CA LEU A 36 -13.17 -24.13 21.27
C LEU A 36 -12.36 -23.47 20.15
N TYR A 37 -11.04 -23.60 20.19
CA TYR A 37 -10.12 -23.01 19.19
C TYR A 37 -10.49 -23.40 17.75
N GLY A 38 -10.78 -24.69 17.53
CA GLY A 38 -11.18 -25.21 16.22
C GLY A 38 -12.49 -24.64 15.70
N GLU A 39 -13.46 -24.41 16.59
CA GLU A 39 -14.75 -23.80 16.26
C GLU A 39 -14.60 -22.31 15.94
N TYR A 40 -13.81 -21.58 16.75
CA TYR A 40 -13.58 -20.15 16.56
C TYR A 40 -12.91 -19.83 15.22
N LEU A 41 -11.90 -20.62 14.83
CA LEU A 41 -11.18 -20.44 13.57
C LEU A 41 -11.79 -21.19 12.39
N GLN A 42 -12.85 -21.98 12.62
CA GLN A 42 -13.48 -22.83 11.61
C GLN A 42 -12.46 -23.74 10.90
N LEU A 43 -11.58 -24.38 11.68
CA LEU A 43 -10.47 -25.17 11.13
C LEU A 43 -10.94 -26.33 10.26
N ASP A 44 -12.09 -26.92 10.57
CA ASP A 44 -12.67 -27.99 9.74
C ASP A 44 -13.00 -27.50 8.33
N GLN A 45 -13.43 -26.23 8.16
CA GLN A 45 -13.62 -25.67 6.84
C GLN A 45 -12.28 -25.31 6.20
N LEU A 46 -11.43 -24.59 6.93
CA LEU A 46 -10.17 -24.05 6.41
C LEU A 46 -9.20 -25.16 5.97
N LEU A 47 -9.00 -26.19 6.80
CA LEU A 47 -8.03 -27.26 6.55
C LEU A 47 -8.52 -28.29 5.53
N ASN A 48 -9.84 -28.37 5.27
CA ASN A 48 -10.42 -29.25 4.23
C ASN A 48 -10.62 -28.54 2.87
N CYS A 49 -10.11 -27.32 2.70
CA CYS A 49 -10.12 -26.59 1.43
C CYS A 49 -8.95 -26.95 0.50
N VAL A 50 -7.97 -27.76 0.92
CA VAL A 50 -6.83 -28.15 0.09
C VAL A 50 -7.19 -29.41 -0.70
N LYS A 51 -7.38 -29.25 -2.01
CA LYS A 51 -7.82 -30.32 -2.92
C LYS A 51 -6.98 -30.32 -4.20
N PRO A 52 -5.87 -31.08 -4.25
CA PRO A 52 -5.01 -31.18 -5.43
C PRO A 52 -5.77 -31.69 -6.66
N ALA A 53 -5.65 -31.00 -7.79
CA ALA A 53 -6.29 -31.40 -9.04
C ALA A 53 -5.60 -32.63 -9.66
N SER A 54 -4.29 -32.82 -9.44
CA SER A 54 -3.58 -34.04 -9.84
C SER A 54 -4.14 -35.29 -9.16
N GLU A 55 -4.55 -35.19 -7.90
CA GLU A 55 -5.20 -36.30 -7.17
C GLU A 55 -6.61 -36.60 -7.70
N ILE A 56 -7.36 -35.55 -8.09
CA ILE A 56 -8.75 -35.68 -8.54
C ILE A 56 -8.84 -36.15 -10.01
N TYR A 57 -8.00 -35.60 -10.88
CA TYR A 57 -8.09 -35.76 -12.34
C TYR A 57 -6.89 -36.45 -12.96
N GLY A 58 -5.77 -36.55 -12.24
CA GLY A 58 -4.55 -37.23 -12.69
C GLY A 58 -4.50 -38.70 -12.30
N SER A 59 -3.37 -39.34 -12.60
CA SER A 59 -3.12 -40.74 -12.22
C SER A 59 -2.58 -40.88 -10.79
N GLU A 60 -1.84 -39.89 -10.31
CA GLU A 60 -1.24 -39.85 -8.98
C GLU A 60 -1.17 -38.40 -8.48
N LEU A 61 -1.15 -38.24 -7.15
CA LEU A 61 -0.96 -36.96 -6.49
C LEU A 61 0.47 -36.43 -6.74
N VAL A 62 0.56 -35.22 -7.30
CA VAL A 62 1.83 -34.48 -7.34
C VAL A 62 2.01 -33.74 -6.02
N HIS A 63 3.02 -34.12 -5.26
CA HIS A 63 3.26 -33.64 -3.89
C HIS A 63 3.27 -32.10 -3.77
N ASP A 64 4.00 -31.43 -4.66
CA ASP A 64 4.20 -29.98 -4.60
C ASP A 64 2.97 -29.16 -5.03
N GLU A 65 1.94 -29.80 -5.58
CA GLU A 65 0.65 -29.13 -5.81
C GLU A 65 0.00 -28.71 -4.48
N HIS A 66 0.20 -29.48 -3.39
CA HIS A 66 -0.29 -29.10 -2.07
C HIS A 66 0.37 -27.80 -1.58
N LEU A 67 1.69 -27.65 -1.77
CA LEU A 67 2.43 -26.42 -1.47
C LEU A 67 1.86 -25.24 -2.29
N PHE A 68 1.66 -25.45 -3.59
CA PHE A 68 1.10 -24.44 -4.48
C PHE A 68 -0.26 -23.93 -3.97
N ILE A 69 -1.17 -24.83 -3.60
CA ILE A 69 -2.50 -24.46 -3.09
C ILE A 69 -2.41 -23.70 -1.76
N VAL A 70 -1.66 -24.23 -0.78
CA VAL A 70 -1.53 -23.62 0.55
C VAL A 70 -0.91 -22.22 0.46
N THR A 71 0.11 -22.03 -0.37
CA THR A 71 0.71 -20.72 -0.59
C THR A 71 -0.31 -19.71 -1.12
N HIS A 72 -1.11 -20.07 -2.14
CA HIS A 72 -2.12 -19.18 -2.71
C HIS A 72 -3.27 -18.91 -1.72
N GLN A 73 -3.71 -19.91 -0.97
CA GLN A 73 -4.73 -19.72 0.09
C GLN A 73 -4.24 -18.77 1.18
N ALA A 74 -2.99 -18.89 1.60
CA ALA A 74 -2.38 -17.97 2.55
C ALA A 74 -2.31 -16.53 2.00
N TYR A 75 -1.95 -16.35 0.72
CA TYR A 75 -2.03 -15.03 0.07
C TYR A 75 -3.46 -14.46 0.10
N GLU A 76 -4.47 -15.26 -0.26
CA GLU A 76 -5.87 -14.81 -0.30
C GLU A 76 -6.43 -14.47 1.10
N LEU A 77 -5.98 -15.16 2.16
CA LEU A 77 -6.31 -14.78 3.54
C LEU A 77 -5.72 -13.42 3.91
N TRP A 78 -4.45 -13.17 3.55
CA TRP A 78 -3.81 -11.88 3.79
C TRP A 78 -4.38 -10.77 2.93
N PHE A 79 -4.77 -11.04 1.69
CA PHE A 79 -5.50 -10.07 0.85
C PHE A 79 -6.83 -9.69 1.49
N LYS A 80 -7.57 -10.66 2.05
CA LYS A 80 -8.79 -10.38 2.80
C LYS A 80 -8.53 -9.47 4.00
N GLN A 81 -7.44 -9.71 4.74
CA GLN A 81 -7.05 -8.84 5.86
C GLN A 81 -6.69 -7.42 5.37
N ILE A 82 -5.93 -7.29 4.28
CA ILE A 82 -5.59 -5.98 3.71
C ILE A 82 -6.86 -5.23 3.29
N ILE A 83 -7.80 -5.89 2.61
CA ILE A 83 -9.09 -5.30 2.22
C ILE A 83 -9.87 -4.84 3.46
N PHE A 84 -9.88 -5.64 4.52
CA PHE A 84 -10.54 -5.28 5.77
C PHE A 84 -9.93 -4.02 6.41
N GLU A 85 -8.60 -3.93 6.48
CA GLU A 85 -7.91 -2.74 6.97
C GLU A 85 -8.17 -1.51 6.08
N LEU A 86 -8.07 -1.68 4.76
CA LEU A 86 -8.30 -0.60 3.78
C LEU A 86 -9.72 -0.04 3.88
N ASN A 87 -10.74 -0.89 3.98
CA ASN A 87 -12.13 -0.44 4.16
C ASN A 87 -12.27 0.41 5.44
N SER A 88 -11.61 -0.03 6.51
CA SER A 88 -11.65 0.70 7.78
C SER A 88 -10.90 2.03 7.71
N VAL A 89 -9.76 2.09 7.02
CA VAL A 89 -9.01 3.34 6.79
C VAL A 89 -9.79 4.30 5.88
N LYS A 90 -10.37 3.81 4.78
CA LYS A 90 -11.24 4.61 3.89
C LYS A 90 -12.40 5.24 4.68
N THR A 91 -13.05 4.46 5.55
CA THR A 91 -14.12 4.96 6.43
C THR A 91 -13.65 6.08 7.35
N LEU A 92 -12.44 5.95 7.92
CA LEU A 92 -11.87 6.99 8.79
C LEU A 92 -11.54 8.28 8.01
N PHE A 93 -11.07 8.17 6.76
CA PHE A 93 -10.82 9.34 5.90
C PHE A 93 -12.08 10.00 5.35
N PHE A 94 -13.19 9.27 5.23
CA PHE A 94 -14.45 9.79 4.70
C PHE A 94 -15.08 10.88 5.59
N SER A 95 -14.70 10.94 6.88
CA SER A 95 -15.23 11.95 7.80
C SER A 95 -14.76 13.38 7.48
N GLU A 96 -15.63 14.37 7.69
CA GLU A 96 -15.30 15.79 7.46
C GLU A 96 -14.20 16.32 8.38
N ALA A 97 -14.07 15.78 9.58
CA ALA A 97 -12.98 16.09 10.50
C ALA A 97 -12.21 14.82 10.90
N ILE A 98 -10.89 14.92 10.84
CA ILE A 98 -9.97 13.88 11.31
C ILE A 98 -9.26 14.42 12.55
N ASP A 99 -9.67 13.94 13.71
CA ASP A 99 -9.00 14.20 14.97
C ASP A 99 -7.71 13.36 15.13
N GLU A 100 -6.89 13.69 16.12
CA GLU A 100 -5.59 13.01 16.37
C GLU A 100 -5.76 11.53 16.70
N ASN A 101 -6.81 11.14 17.41
CA ASN A 101 -7.08 9.74 17.75
C ASN A 101 -7.38 8.91 16.50
N ARG A 102 -8.11 9.48 15.54
CA ARG A 102 -8.35 8.87 14.23
C ARG A 102 -7.06 8.77 13.43
N MET A 103 -6.19 9.78 13.50
CA MET A 103 -4.88 9.70 12.82
C MET A 103 -4.04 8.56 13.33
N LEU A 104 -3.91 8.38 14.64
CA LEU A 104 -3.19 7.25 15.22
C LEU A 104 -3.75 5.90 14.75
N ARG A 105 -5.08 5.77 14.66
CA ARG A 105 -5.73 4.56 14.14
C ARG A 105 -5.44 4.33 12.66
N ILE A 106 -5.46 5.38 11.84
CA ILE A 106 -5.10 5.31 10.42
C ILE A 106 -3.64 4.85 10.29
N THR A 107 -2.71 5.53 10.95
CA THR A 107 -1.28 5.21 10.94
C THR A 107 -1.02 3.77 11.40
N SER A 108 -1.69 3.31 12.45
CA SER A 108 -1.55 1.94 12.95
C SER A 108 -2.01 0.89 11.93
N ARG A 109 -3.14 1.13 11.25
CA ARG A 109 -3.70 0.19 10.26
C ARG A 109 -2.93 0.20 8.95
N LEU A 110 -2.47 1.36 8.48
CA LEU A 110 -1.56 1.45 7.34
C LEU A 110 -0.23 0.75 7.64
N ASN A 111 0.34 0.94 8.84
CA ASN A 111 1.52 0.18 9.26
C ASN A 111 1.27 -1.35 9.24
N ARG A 112 0.09 -1.79 9.69
CA ARG A 112 -0.28 -3.21 9.64
C ARG A 112 -0.31 -3.73 8.20
N ILE A 113 -0.87 -2.97 7.26
CA ILE A 113 -0.83 -3.32 5.82
C ILE A 113 0.62 -3.41 5.34
N VAL A 114 1.48 -2.45 5.69
CA VAL A 114 2.92 -2.48 5.36
C VAL A 114 3.59 -3.76 5.89
N VAL A 115 3.34 -4.15 7.13
CA VAL A 115 3.93 -5.37 7.72
C VAL A 115 3.40 -6.63 7.03
N ILE A 116 2.10 -6.70 6.71
CA ILE A 116 1.54 -7.83 5.96
C ILE A 116 2.19 -7.91 4.57
N LEU A 117 2.32 -6.79 3.86
CA LEU A 117 2.95 -6.77 2.54
C LEU A 117 4.44 -7.20 2.58
N LYS A 118 5.18 -6.87 3.64
CA LYS A 118 6.54 -7.39 3.85
C LYS A 118 6.55 -8.92 3.95
N LEU A 119 5.63 -9.50 4.74
CA LEU A 119 5.47 -10.95 4.82
C LEU A 119 5.11 -11.56 3.46
N LEU A 120 4.21 -10.93 2.70
CA LEU A 120 3.80 -11.40 1.37
C LEU A 120 4.95 -11.39 0.35
N VAL A 121 5.86 -10.43 0.45
CA VAL A 121 7.08 -10.37 -0.36
C VAL A 121 8.00 -11.56 -0.05
N ASP A 122 8.20 -11.86 1.23
CA ASP A 122 9.09 -12.94 1.68
C ASP A 122 8.48 -14.34 1.43
N GLN A 123 7.15 -14.45 1.48
CA GLN A 123 6.41 -15.69 1.24
C GLN A 123 6.65 -16.28 -0.16
N ILE A 124 7.09 -15.49 -1.14
CA ILE A 124 7.48 -16.00 -2.47
C ILE A 124 8.64 -17.01 -2.36
N GLY A 125 9.56 -16.80 -1.41
CA GLY A 125 10.69 -17.70 -1.19
C GLY A 125 10.28 -19.12 -0.77
N ILE A 126 9.08 -19.28 -0.20
CA ILE A 126 8.50 -20.60 0.11
C ILE A 126 8.13 -21.34 -1.18
N LEU A 127 7.48 -20.66 -2.13
CA LEU A 127 7.08 -21.29 -3.39
C LEU A 127 8.30 -21.55 -4.31
N GLU A 128 9.37 -20.77 -4.15
CA GLU A 128 10.64 -20.97 -4.85
C GLU A 128 11.41 -22.22 -4.41
N THR A 129 10.96 -22.95 -3.38
CA THR A 129 11.54 -24.26 -3.03
C THR A 129 11.10 -25.37 -3.99
N MET A 130 9.95 -25.20 -4.67
CA MET A 130 9.47 -26.13 -5.69
C MET A 130 10.36 -26.07 -6.93
N ALA A 131 10.73 -27.22 -7.50
CA ALA A 131 11.50 -27.23 -8.74
C ALA A 131 10.59 -27.00 -9.96
N PRO A 132 11.11 -26.39 -11.05
CA PRO A 132 10.31 -26.16 -12.25
C PRO A 132 9.77 -27.45 -12.89
N LEU A 133 10.50 -28.58 -12.77
CA LEU A 133 10.05 -29.87 -13.29
C LEU A 133 8.82 -30.38 -12.53
N ASP A 134 8.83 -30.31 -11.19
CA ASP A 134 7.69 -30.70 -10.36
C ASP A 134 6.47 -29.81 -10.67
N PHE A 135 6.68 -28.52 -10.91
CA PHE A 135 5.60 -27.63 -11.35
C PHE A 135 4.99 -28.04 -12.69
N MET A 136 5.79 -28.54 -13.64
CA MET A 136 5.27 -29.00 -14.94
C MET A 136 4.36 -30.22 -14.81
N GLU A 137 4.55 -31.08 -13.81
CA GLU A 137 3.78 -32.30 -13.63
C GLU A 137 2.29 -32.04 -13.37
N PHE A 138 1.97 -30.96 -12.65
CA PHE A 138 0.57 -30.59 -12.34
C PHE A 138 0.06 -29.35 -13.09
N ARG A 139 0.92 -28.59 -13.78
CA ARG A 139 0.54 -27.35 -14.48
C ARG A 139 -0.62 -27.54 -15.46
N GLN A 140 -0.72 -28.70 -16.11
CA GLN A 140 -1.80 -28.97 -17.08
C GLN A 140 -3.20 -28.91 -16.47
N TYR A 141 -3.34 -29.26 -15.18
CA TYR A 141 -4.62 -29.24 -14.46
C TYR A 141 -5.05 -27.82 -14.07
N LEU A 142 -4.14 -26.85 -14.13
CA LEU A 142 -4.43 -25.46 -13.77
C LEU A 142 -5.12 -24.70 -14.90
N SER A 143 -5.02 -25.12 -16.16
CA SER A 143 -5.61 -24.37 -17.28
C SER A 143 -7.15 -24.45 -17.26
N PRO A 144 -7.90 -23.34 -17.42
CA PRO A 144 -7.46 -21.98 -17.75
C PRO A 144 -7.30 -21.05 -16.52
N ALA A 145 -7.27 -21.60 -15.31
CA ALA A 145 -7.12 -20.82 -14.08
C ALA A 145 -5.78 -20.07 -14.03
N SER A 146 -5.82 -18.85 -13.50
CA SER A 146 -4.65 -17.99 -13.39
C SER A 146 -4.81 -16.94 -12.30
N GLY A 147 -3.69 -16.44 -11.77
CA GLY A 147 -3.68 -15.32 -10.81
C GLY A 147 -4.34 -14.04 -11.33
N PHE A 148 -4.55 -13.91 -12.65
CA PHE A 148 -5.39 -12.84 -13.21
C PHE A 148 -6.83 -12.85 -12.70
N GLN A 149 -7.31 -14.01 -12.24
CA GLN A 149 -8.65 -14.22 -11.69
C GLN A 149 -8.71 -14.01 -10.18
N SER A 150 -7.63 -13.55 -9.52
CA SER A 150 -7.70 -13.14 -8.12
C SER A 150 -8.54 -11.86 -8.00
N VAL A 151 -9.78 -12.03 -7.55
CA VAL A 151 -10.73 -10.94 -7.30
C VAL A 151 -10.15 -9.98 -6.26
N GLN A 152 -9.64 -10.52 -5.15
CA GLN A 152 -9.15 -9.70 -4.04
C GLN A 152 -7.93 -8.87 -4.46
N PHE A 153 -7.01 -9.40 -5.26
CA PHE A 153 -5.89 -8.62 -5.77
C PHE A 153 -6.34 -7.41 -6.62
N ARG A 154 -7.35 -7.59 -7.49
CA ARG A 154 -7.93 -6.47 -8.26
C ARG A 154 -8.67 -5.47 -7.39
N VAL A 155 -9.41 -5.95 -6.40
CA VAL A 155 -10.08 -5.10 -5.42
C VAL A 155 -9.05 -4.25 -4.66
N ILE A 156 -7.92 -4.82 -4.22
CA ILE A 156 -6.85 -4.06 -3.56
C ILE A 156 -6.30 -2.96 -4.47
N GLU A 157 -5.96 -3.28 -5.73
CA GLU A 157 -5.48 -2.29 -6.70
C GLU A 157 -6.48 -1.13 -6.90
N ASN A 158 -7.76 -1.46 -7.08
CA ASN A 158 -8.82 -0.46 -7.26
C ASN A 158 -9.05 0.37 -5.99
N MET A 159 -9.07 -0.28 -4.82
CA MET A 159 -9.22 0.38 -3.52
C MET A 159 -8.08 1.34 -3.21
N LEU A 160 -6.85 1.03 -3.63
CA LEU A 160 -5.72 1.95 -3.50
C LEU A 160 -5.89 3.13 -4.47
N GLY A 161 -6.17 2.84 -5.75
CA GLY A 161 -6.45 3.87 -6.76
C GLY A 161 -5.81 3.62 -8.13
N VAL A 162 -5.47 2.38 -8.48
CA VAL A 162 -4.95 2.05 -9.83
C VAL A 162 -6.09 2.20 -10.84
N ARG A 163 -5.94 3.13 -11.79
CA ARG A 163 -6.99 3.41 -12.79
C ARG A 163 -6.89 2.50 -13.99
N ASN A 164 -8.03 2.26 -14.65
CA ASN A 164 -8.10 1.36 -15.79
C ASN A 164 -7.27 1.82 -16.99
N GLU A 165 -7.19 3.11 -17.22
CA GLU A 165 -6.41 3.71 -18.32
C GLU A 165 -4.90 3.52 -18.14
N GLN A 166 -4.46 3.25 -16.90
CA GLN A 166 -3.06 3.04 -16.55
C GLN A 166 -2.64 1.58 -16.70
N ARG A 167 -3.61 0.65 -16.66
CA ARG A 167 -3.36 -0.79 -16.75
C ARG A 167 -2.79 -1.12 -18.13
N VAL A 168 -1.82 -2.03 -18.14
CA VAL A 168 -1.28 -2.56 -19.40
C VAL A 168 -2.27 -3.56 -19.96
N ASN A 169 -2.64 -3.38 -21.22
CA ASN A 169 -3.56 -4.28 -21.90
C ASN A 169 -2.93 -5.66 -22.04
N PHE A 170 -3.58 -6.66 -21.47
CA PHE A 170 -3.20 -8.05 -21.59
C PHE A 170 -3.75 -8.67 -22.90
N SER A 171 -5.02 -8.38 -23.22
CA SER A 171 -5.68 -8.72 -24.48
C SER A 171 -6.24 -7.43 -25.11
N LYS A 172 -6.88 -7.51 -26.29
CA LYS A 172 -7.69 -6.40 -26.83
C LYS A 172 -8.85 -6.02 -25.90
N ASP A 173 -9.20 -6.89 -24.95
CA ASP A 173 -10.31 -6.74 -24.02
C ASP A 173 -9.89 -6.18 -22.64
N LYS A 174 -10.85 -5.57 -21.94
CA LYS A 174 -10.68 -5.03 -20.58
C LYS A 174 -10.30 -6.13 -19.59
N TYR A 175 -9.55 -5.79 -18.54
CA TYR A 175 -9.12 -6.77 -17.50
C TYR A 175 -10.31 -7.48 -16.80
N ILE A 176 -11.49 -6.85 -16.75
CA ILE A 176 -12.72 -7.43 -16.19
C ILE A 176 -13.15 -8.71 -16.92
N THR A 177 -12.79 -8.87 -18.19
CA THR A 177 -13.19 -10.03 -19.02
C THR A 177 -12.58 -11.35 -18.56
N VAL A 178 -11.59 -11.30 -17.67
CA VAL A 178 -10.97 -12.48 -17.07
C VAL A 178 -11.90 -13.16 -16.04
N PHE A 179 -12.86 -12.42 -15.49
CA PHE A 179 -13.84 -12.94 -14.54
C PHE A 179 -15.09 -13.43 -15.28
N LYS A 180 -15.57 -14.63 -14.93
CA LYS A 180 -16.81 -15.23 -15.48
C LYS A 180 -17.95 -15.25 -14.47
N ASP A 181 -17.63 -15.27 -13.18
CA ASP A 181 -18.62 -15.25 -12.10
C ASP A 181 -19.27 -13.85 -11.99
N PRO A 182 -20.61 -13.74 -12.11
CA PRO A 182 -21.30 -12.45 -11.99
C PRO A 182 -21.01 -11.70 -10.70
N LYS A 183 -20.87 -12.42 -9.57
CA LYS A 183 -20.60 -11.80 -8.27
C LYS A 183 -19.18 -11.25 -8.18
N ALA A 184 -18.20 -11.97 -8.71
CA ALA A 184 -16.83 -11.48 -8.87
C ALA A 184 -16.77 -10.21 -9.74
N ILE A 185 -17.46 -10.22 -10.89
CA ILE A 185 -17.54 -9.05 -11.78
C ILE A 185 -18.15 -7.86 -11.05
N GLU A 186 -19.28 -8.05 -10.37
CA GLU A 186 -19.95 -7.01 -9.59
C GLU A 186 -19.02 -6.44 -8.52
N THR A 187 -18.32 -7.30 -7.77
CA THR A 187 -17.40 -6.89 -6.71
C THR A 187 -16.27 -6.01 -7.26
N VAL A 188 -15.66 -6.42 -8.38
CA VAL A 188 -14.57 -5.67 -9.02
C VAL A 188 -15.09 -4.34 -9.58
N LEU A 189 -16.21 -4.34 -10.29
CA LEU A 189 -16.80 -3.10 -10.83
C LEU A 189 -17.25 -2.13 -9.72
N GLN A 190 -17.74 -2.65 -8.60
CA GLN A 190 -18.09 -1.79 -7.47
C GLN A 190 -16.84 -1.14 -6.88
N SER A 191 -15.74 -1.89 -6.75
CA SER A 191 -14.47 -1.34 -6.24
C SER A 191 -13.86 -0.24 -7.14
N GLU A 192 -14.21 -0.20 -8.43
CA GLU A 192 -13.81 0.90 -9.34
C GLU A 192 -14.64 2.17 -9.15
N LYS A 193 -15.91 2.03 -8.75
CA LYS A 193 -16.84 3.15 -8.58
C LYS A 193 -16.68 3.82 -7.23
N ASP A 194 -16.39 3.03 -6.20
CA ASP A 194 -16.20 3.55 -4.85
C ASP A 194 -14.96 4.46 -4.80
N PRO A 195 -15.00 5.58 -4.04
CA PRO A 195 -13.83 6.44 -3.88
C PRO A 195 -12.62 5.63 -3.43
N SER A 196 -11.49 5.78 -4.14
CA SER A 196 -10.25 5.09 -3.78
C SER A 196 -9.60 5.73 -2.55
N LEU A 197 -8.64 5.04 -1.94
CA LEU A 197 -7.82 5.61 -0.88
C LEU A 197 -7.08 6.85 -1.38
N CYS A 198 -6.58 6.83 -2.63
CA CYS A 198 -5.95 7.98 -3.26
C CYS A 198 -6.89 9.20 -3.34
N ASP A 199 -8.15 9.01 -3.73
CA ASP A 199 -9.13 10.10 -3.81
C ASP A 199 -9.44 10.69 -2.43
N LEU A 200 -9.54 9.84 -1.41
CA LEU A 200 -9.82 10.25 -0.03
C LEU A 200 -8.63 10.96 0.61
N VAL A 201 -7.41 10.47 0.36
CA VAL A 201 -6.16 11.10 0.80
C VAL A 201 -5.99 12.47 0.14
N GLN A 202 -6.27 12.61 -1.16
CA GLN A 202 -6.24 13.91 -1.83
C GLN A 202 -7.19 14.92 -1.18
N LYS A 203 -8.46 14.54 -0.96
CA LYS A 203 -9.43 15.41 -0.27
C LYS A 203 -8.99 15.81 1.14
N TRP A 204 -8.28 14.92 1.83
CA TRP A 204 -7.69 15.23 3.13
C TRP A 204 -6.51 16.23 3.01
N LEU A 205 -5.59 16.01 2.06
CA LEU A 205 -4.46 16.90 1.81
C LEU A 205 -4.88 18.30 1.34
N GLU A 206 -5.97 18.42 0.61
CA GLU A 206 -6.53 19.71 0.18
C GLU A 206 -7.04 20.57 1.35
N ARG A 207 -7.23 19.96 2.53
CA ARG A 207 -7.66 20.59 3.78
C ARG A 207 -6.49 20.80 4.76
N THR A 208 -5.25 20.55 4.35
CA THR A 208 -4.07 20.75 5.20
C THR A 208 -4.01 22.21 5.69
N PRO A 209 -3.91 22.44 7.02
CA PRO A 209 -3.90 23.79 7.57
C PRO A 209 -2.65 24.55 7.12
N GLY A 210 -2.82 25.81 6.70
CA GLY A 210 -1.77 26.73 6.26
C GLY A 210 -1.64 26.89 4.75
N LEU A 211 -2.43 26.14 3.97
CA LEU A 211 -2.63 26.39 2.54
C LEU A 211 -3.53 27.60 2.26
N GLU A 212 -4.27 28.09 3.25
CA GLU A 212 -5.23 29.19 3.04
C GLU A 212 -4.52 30.51 2.75
N THR A 213 -4.95 31.21 1.69
CA THR A 213 -4.37 32.50 1.24
C THR A 213 -4.47 33.60 2.28
N ASN A 214 -5.53 33.55 3.11
CA ASN A 214 -5.83 34.55 4.12
C ASN A 214 -5.17 34.24 5.48
N SER A 215 -4.40 33.14 5.59
CA SER A 215 -3.67 32.78 6.81
C SER A 215 -2.16 32.72 6.58
N PHE A 216 -1.53 31.56 6.76
CA PHE A 216 -0.10 31.36 6.58
C PHE A 216 0.35 31.50 5.12
N ASN A 217 -0.52 31.20 4.15
CA ASN A 217 -0.25 31.22 2.72
C ASN A 217 1.06 30.51 2.35
N PHE A 218 1.17 29.24 2.76
CA PHE A 218 2.36 28.41 2.55
C PHE A 218 2.86 28.48 1.10
N TRP A 219 1.94 28.33 0.13
CA TRP A 219 2.31 28.20 -1.27
C TRP A 219 3.02 29.44 -1.82
N LYS A 220 2.52 30.64 -1.49
CA LYS A 220 3.16 31.87 -1.94
C LYS A 220 4.54 32.06 -1.30
N LYS A 221 4.65 31.81 0.00
CA LYS A 221 5.93 31.91 0.70
C LYS A 221 6.97 30.91 0.18
N PHE A 222 6.51 29.70 -0.15
CA PHE A 222 7.37 28.67 -0.74
C PHE A 222 7.82 29.06 -2.15
N GLU A 223 6.92 29.61 -2.98
CA GLU A 223 7.26 30.17 -4.29
C GLU A 223 8.31 31.28 -4.17
N ASP A 224 8.13 32.23 -3.25
CA ASP A 224 9.06 33.34 -3.03
C ASP A 224 10.45 32.84 -2.57
N ALA A 225 10.50 31.82 -1.71
CA ALA A 225 11.75 31.19 -1.27
C ALA A 225 12.49 30.49 -2.43
N VAL A 226 11.76 29.78 -3.30
CA VAL A 226 12.34 29.14 -4.48
C VAL A 226 12.86 30.18 -5.47
N HIS A 227 12.09 31.26 -5.72
CA HIS A 227 12.54 32.35 -6.58
C HIS A 227 13.79 33.03 -6.03
N HIS A 228 13.85 33.28 -4.72
CA HIS A 228 15.05 33.81 -4.08
C HIS A 228 16.26 32.90 -4.30
N GLN A 229 16.11 31.58 -4.17
CA GLN A 229 17.19 30.63 -4.43
C GLN A 229 17.65 30.67 -5.89
N ILE A 230 16.72 30.72 -6.85
CA ILE A 230 17.04 30.80 -8.27
C ILE A 230 17.77 32.11 -8.59
N GLU A 231 17.37 33.22 -7.98
CA GLU A 231 18.04 34.52 -8.09
C GLU A 231 19.45 34.49 -7.49
N CYS A 232 19.65 33.83 -6.35
CA CYS A 232 20.96 33.66 -5.74
C CYS A 232 21.93 32.87 -6.64
N VAL A 233 21.46 31.79 -7.29
CA VAL A 233 22.27 31.04 -8.26
C VAL A 233 22.59 31.92 -9.47
N LYS A 234 21.61 32.68 -9.98
CA LYS A 234 21.82 33.62 -11.09
C LYS A 234 22.84 34.71 -10.75
N PHE A 235 22.81 35.21 -9.51
CA PHE A 235 23.78 36.19 -9.04
C PHE A 235 25.19 35.56 -8.97
N GLN A 236 25.34 34.36 -8.41
CA GLN A 236 26.62 33.65 -8.39
C GLN A 236 27.19 33.46 -9.81
N LEU A 237 26.33 33.09 -10.75
CA LEU A 237 26.68 32.92 -12.17
C LEU A 237 27.28 34.19 -12.79
N GLN A 238 26.76 35.36 -12.43
CA GLN A 238 27.17 36.65 -12.99
C GLN A 238 28.59 37.06 -12.56
N TYR A 239 29.02 36.63 -11.36
CA TYR A 239 30.32 37.00 -10.78
C TYR A 239 31.34 35.85 -10.77
N GLU A 240 30.96 34.65 -11.20
CA GLU A 240 31.87 33.51 -11.29
C GLU A 240 32.88 33.70 -12.43
N THR A 241 34.16 33.56 -12.10
CA THR A 241 35.28 33.77 -13.02
C THR A 241 35.86 32.45 -13.53
N GLU A 242 35.60 31.33 -12.84
CA GLU A 242 36.08 30.02 -13.25
C GLU A 242 35.11 29.35 -14.23
N GLU A 243 35.55 29.16 -15.48
CA GLU A 243 34.75 28.60 -16.59
C GLU A 243 34.05 27.28 -16.24
N LYS A 244 34.76 26.39 -15.53
CA LYS A 244 34.20 25.09 -15.12
C LYS A 244 33.01 25.26 -14.16
N LYS A 245 33.15 26.13 -13.15
CA LYS A 245 32.09 26.40 -12.18
C LYS A 245 30.92 27.13 -12.84
N LYS A 246 31.20 28.00 -13.80
CA LYS A 246 30.16 28.69 -14.56
C LYS A 246 29.26 27.71 -15.32
N ILE A 247 29.84 26.73 -16.01
CA ILE A 247 29.08 25.67 -16.70
C ILE A 247 28.24 24.85 -15.70
N GLU A 248 28.80 24.50 -14.55
CA GLU A 248 28.09 23.77 -13.48
C GLU A 248 26.91 24.57 -12.93
N LEU A 249 27.09 25.87 -12.67
CA LEU A 249 26.05 26.78 -12.18
C LEU A 249 24.98 27.06 -13.25
N GLU A 250 25.34 27.16 -14.54
CA GLU A 250 24.38 27.31 -15.64
C GLU A 250 23.45 26.10 -15.71
N ALA A 251 24.01 24.89 -15.65
CA ALA A 251 23.23 23.65 -15.63
C ALA A 251 22.33 23.56 -14.37
N GLU A 252 22.83 23.94 -13.20
CA GLU A 252 22.04 23.98 -11.96
C GLU A 252 20.86 24.96 -12.08
N TYR A 253 21.11 26.17 -12.58
CA TYR A 253 20.09 27.19 -12.78
C TYR A 253 18.98 26.71 -13.73
N GLU A 254 19.36 26.21 -14.91
CA GLU A 254 18.40 25.71 -15.90
C GLU A 254 17.56 24.54 -15.36
N GLN A 255 18.21 23.61 -14.64
CA GLN A 255 17.52 22.48 -14.04
C GLN A 255 16.53 22.91 -12.96
N LYS A 256 16.92 23.84 -12.07
CA LYS A 256 16.05 24.37 -11.01
C LYS A 256 14.84 25.08 -11.60
N VAL A 257 15.04 26.01 -12.52
CA VAL A 257 13.95 26.74 -13.19
C VAL A 257 12.97 25.77 -13.82
N LYS A 258 13.45 24.85 -14.67
CA LYS A 258 12.59 23.87 -15.36
C LYS A 258 11.81 22.98 -14.39
N THR A 259 12.43 22.60 -13.27
CA THR A 259 11.82 21.73 -12.26
C THR A 259 10.69 22.45 -11.53
N PHE A 260 10.96 23.64 -11.01
CA PHE A 260 9.99 24.40 -10.20
C PHE A 260 8.91 25.11 -11.02
N GLU A 261 9.18 25.51 -12.27
CA GLU A 261 8.13 25.98 -13.20
C GLU A 261 7.02 24.93 -13.35
N SER A 262 7.38 23.64 -13.42
CA SER A 262 6.40 22.54 -13.51
C SER A 262 5.60 22.31 -12.23
N LEU A 263 6.01 22.94 -11.12
CA LEU A 263 5.34 22.85 -9.83
C LEU A 263 4.35 23.99 -9.63
N PHE A 264 4.74 25.22 -9.99
CA PHE A 264 3.92 26.42 -9.78
C PHE A 264 2.87 26.64 -10.89
N ASP A 265 3.13 26.16 -12.12
CA ASP A 265 2.15 26.20 -13.21
C ASP A 265 1.06 25.13 -13.03
N VAL A 266 -0.15 25.61 -12.70
CA VAL A 266 -1.34 24.79 -12.49
C VAL A 266 -1.80 24.09 -13.77
N GLU A 267 -1.70 24.75 -14.93
CA GLU A 267 -2.12 24.18 -16.20
C GLU A 267 -1.18 23.05 -16.62
N ARG A 268 0.13 23.28 -16.50
CA ARG A 268 1.14 22.24 -16.74
C ARG A 268 1.00 21.08 -15.77
N HIS A 269 0.71 21.33 -14.50
CA HIS A 269 0.40 20.29 -13.53
C HIS A 269 -0.83 19.46 -13.96
N ASN A 270 -1.93 20.11 -14.32
CA ASN A 270 -3.15 19.43 -14.75
C ASN A 270 -2.94 18.60 -16.03
N ASN A 271 -2.10 19.08 -16.95
CA ASN A 271 -1.71 18.33 -18.14
C ASN A 271 -0.92 17.04 -17.79
N LEU A 272 -0.05 17.09 -16.77
CA LEU A 272 0.66 15.90 -16.27
C LEU A 272 -0.29 14.91 -15.58
N VAL A 273 -1.29 15.40 -14.85
CA VAL A 273 -2.35 14.57 -14.25
C VAL A 273 -3.18 13.89 -15.35
N ALA A 274 -3.58 14.63 -16.38
CA ALA A 274 -4.35 14.10 -17.52
C ALA A 274 -3.61 13.00 -18.29
N ARG A 275 -2.27 13.09 -18.38
CA ARG A 275 -1.41 12.07 -18.98
C ARG A 275 -1.12 10.88 -18.07
N GLY A 276 -1.50 10.95 -16.79
CA GLY A 276 -1.15 9.91 -15.81
C GLY A 276 0.33 9.91 -15.44
N GLU A 277 1.01 11.06 -15.52
CA GLU A 277 2.37 11.25 -14.98
C GLU A 277 2.32 11.73 -13.52
N ARG A 278 1.29 12.51 -13.16
CA ARG A 278 0.90 12.83 -11.77
C ARG A 278 -0.46 12.19 -11.44
N ARG A 279 -0.83 12.10 -10.17
CA ARG A 279 -2.11 11.54 -9.68
C ARG A 279 -2.88 12.56 -8.86
N PHE A 280 -2.18 13.31 -8.02
CA PHE A 280 -2.75 14.26 -7.07
C PHE A 280 -3.22 15.52 -7.77
N SER A 281 -4.29 16.12 -7.23
CA SER A 281 -4.64 17.50 -7.55
C SER A 281 -3.51 18.46 -7.13
N HIS A 282 -3.47 19.63 -7.77
CA HIS A 282 -2.44 20.63 -7.46
C HIS A 282 -2.44 20.99 -5.97
N LYS A 283 -3.63 21.22 -5.41
CA LYS A 283 -3.80 21.57 -4.00
C LYS A 283 -3.44 20.42 -3.04
N ALA A 284 -3.74 19.17 -3.40
CA ALA A 284 -3.29 18.01 -2.62
C ALA A 284 -1.76 17.90 -2.59
N LEU A 285 -1.10 18.19 -3.71
CA LEU A 285 0.36 18.24 -3.79
C LEU A 285 0.95 19.31 -2.87
N GLN A 286 0.34 20.50 -2.81
CA GLN A 286 0.72 21.56 -1.86
C GLN A 286 0.60 21.09 -0.41
N GLY A 287 -0.49 20.41 -0.07
CA GLY A 287 -0.71 19.86 1.27
C GLY A 287 0.32 18.80 1.65
N ALA A 288 0.70 17.93 0.71
CA ALA A 288 1.72 16.92 0.93
C ALA A 288 3.12 17.54 1.10
N MET A 289 3.45 18.56 0.31
CA MET A 289 4.66 19.37 0.49
C MET A 289 4.71 20.01 1.87
N MET A 290 3.61 20.64 2.30
CA MET A 290 3.53 21.29 3.59
C MET A 290 3.78 20.31 4.74
N ILE A 291 3.12 19.15 4.74
CA ILE A 291 3.34 18.10 5.75
C ILE A 291 4.80 17.61 5.72
N SER A 292 5.40 17.47 4.54
CA SER A 292 6.76 16.93 4.40
C SER A 292 7.84 17.90 4.90
N LEU A 293 7.67 19.20 4.63
CA LEU A 293 8.60 20.25 5.04
C LEU A 293 8.49 20.57 6.55
N TYR A 294 7.27 20.54 7.10
CA TYR A 294 7.02 20.83 8.52
C TYR A 294 6.71 19.57 9.36
N ARG A 295 7.26 18.41 8.96
CA ARG A 295 6.98 17.09 9.57
C ARG A 295 7.29 16.98 11.07
N GLU A 296 8.14 17.86 11.59
CA GLU A 296 8.55 17.89 13.01
C GLU A 296 7.51 18.59 13.89
N GLU A 297 6.56 19.30 13.30
CA GLU A 297 5.46 19.91 14.04
C GLU A 297 4.51 18.84 14.60
N PRO A 298 4.05 18.96 15.86
CA PRO A 298 3.28 17.91 16.53
C PRO A 298 2.06 17.43 15.73
N ARG A 299 1.28 18.36 15.15
CA ARG A 299 0.12 18.02 14.33
C ARG A 299 0.44 17.44 12.95
N PHE A 300 1.67 17.57 12.46
CA PHE A 300 2.11 17.00 11.18
C PHE A 300 2.94 15.73 11.31
N ASN A 301 3.39 15.37 12.51
CA ASN A 301 4.12 14.12 12.74
C ASN A 301 3.33 12.88 12.27
N GLN A 302 2.07 12.72 12.72
CA GLN A 302 1.22 11.59 12.31
C GLN A 302 0.84 11.64 10.82
N PRO A 303 0.41 12.79 10.26
CA PRO A 303 0.24 12.95 8.82
C PRO A 303 1.46 12.55 8.00
N PHE A 304 2.67 12.90 8.43
CA PHE A 304 3.89 12.53 7.73
C PHE A 304 4.08 11.01 7.71
N HIS A 305 3.86 10.33 8.83
CA HIS A 305 3.88 8.86 8.88
C HIS A 305 2.86 8.21 7.94
N VAL A 306 1.66 8.79 7.79
CA VAL A 306 0.68 8.33 6.80
C VAL A 306 1.27 8.42 5.40
N LEU A 307 1.87 9.56 5.02
CA LEU A 307 2.48 9.73 3.69
C LEU A 307 3.63 8.74 3.43
N THR A 308 4.48 8.50 4.44
CA THR A 308 5.54 7.49 4.37
C THR A 308 4.96 6.09 4.15
N GLN A 309 3.93 5.70 4.92
CA GLN A 309 3.33 4.37 4.82
C GLN A 309 2.61 4.13 3.49
N LEU A 310 1.96 5.16 2.92
CA LEU A 310 1.39 5.07 1.57
C LEU A 310 2.47 4.81 0.52
N THR A 311 3.62 5.46 0.67
CA THR A 311 4.80 5.24 -0.18
C THR A 311 5.38 3.83 0.00
N ASP A 312 5.46 3.35 1.25
CA ASP A 312 5.90 1.99 1.57
C ASP A 312 4.98 0.92 0.97
N ILE A 313 3.66 1.13 0.98
CA ILE A 313 2.67 0.22 0.37
C ILE A 313 2.94 0.09 -1.13
N ASP A 314 3.10 1.19 -1.86
CA ASP A 314 3.42 1.18 -3.30
C ASP A 314 4.74 0.45 -3.58
N ALA A 315 5.77 0.74 -2.79
CA ALA A 315 7.08 0.11 -2.92
C ALA A 315 7.01 -1.41 -2.69
N LEU A 316 6.28 -1.84 -1.66
CA LEU A 316 6.13 -3.26 -1.32
C LEU A 316 5.28 -4.03 -2.33
N ILE A 317 4.20 -3.43 -2.87
CA ILE A 317 3.43 -4.04 -3.96
C ILE A 317 4.30 -4.19 -5.20
N THR A 318 5.12 -3.19 -5.52
CA THR A 318 6.07 -3.26 -6.65
C THR A 318 7.12 -4.35 -6.42
N LYS A 319 7.66 -4.45 -5.20
CA LYS A 319 8.61 -5.51 -4.81
C LYS A 319 7.98 -6.90 -4.90
N TRP A 320 6.73 -7.06 -4.47
CA TRP A 320 5.98 -8.30 -4.59
C TRP A 320 5.80 -8.68 -6.07
N ARG A 321 5.40 -7.75 -6.93
CA ARG A 321 5.30 -7.99 -8.39
C ARG A 321 6.64 -8.40 -8.98
N TYR A 322 7.72 -7.74 -8.57
CA TYR A 322 9.07 -8.05 -9.05
C TYR A 322 9.51 -9.46 -8.66
N ASN A 323 9.38 -9.82 -7.38
CA ASN A 323 9.69 -11.17 -6.91
C ASN A 323 8.82 -12.21 -7.63
N HIS A 324 7.52 -11.91 -7.84
CA HIS A 324 6.63 -12.79 -8.58
C HIS A 324 7.08 -12.97 -10.04
N VAL A 325 7.54 -11.90 -10.71
CA VAL A 325 8.12 -11.97 -12.07
C VAL A 325 9.34 -12.89 -12.11
N LEU A 326 10.25 -12.77 -11.14
CA LEU A 326 11.45 -13.60 -11.07
C LEU A 326 11.12 -15.07 -10.84
N MET A 327 10.23 -15.36 -9.89
CA MET A 327 9.74 -16.71 -9.62
C MET A 327 9.09 -17.30 -10.89
N VAL A 328 8.21 -16.55 -11.57
CA VAL A 328 7.59 -17.02 -12.83
C VAL A 328 8.63 -17.28 -13.91
N GLN A 329 9.63 -16.42 -14.06
CA GLN A 329 10.73 -16.65 -15.02
C GLN A 329 11.49 -17.95 -14.71
N ARG A 330 11.71 -18.27 -13.42
CA ARG A 330 12.33 -19.53 -13.01
C ARG A 330 11.43 -20.74 -13.28
N MET A 331 10.12 -20.62 -13.06
CA MET A 331 9.17 -21.73 -13.20
C MET A 331 8.82 -22.07 -14.66
N ILE A 332 8.67 -21.07 -15.53
CA ILE A 332 8.18 -21.28 -16.92
C ILE A 332 9.05 -20.63 -18.00
N GLY A 333 10.17 -19.99 -17.63
CA GLY A 333 10.99 -19.23 -18.57
C GLY A 333 10.30 -17.95 -19.07
N SER A 334 10.82 -17.40 -20.16
CA SER A 334 10.32 -16.15 -20.77
C SER A 334 9.43 -16.35 -22.00
N GLN A 335 9.35 -17.58 -22.51
CA GLN A 335 8.70 -17.90 -23.79
C GLN A 335 7.41 -18.73 -23.64
N GLN A 336 7.21 -19.39 -22.50
CA GLN A 336 5.94 -20.09 -22.26
C GLN A 336 4.82 -19.08 -21.97
N LEU A 337 3.69 -19.28 -22.64
CA LEU A 337 2.46 -18.53 -22.34
C LEU A 337 1.94 -18.90 -20.95
N GLY A 338 1.42 -17.90 -20.24
CA GLY A 338 0.71 -18.14 -18.98
C GLY A 338 -0.57 -18.92 -19.21
N THR A 339 -1.01 -19.72 -18.22
CA THR A 339 -2.27 -20.48 -18.28
C THR A 339 -3.50 -19.57 -18.48
N GLY A 340 -3.41 -18.31 -18.08
CA GLY A 340 -4.43 -17.28 -18.32
C GLY A 340 -4.40 -16.64 -19.73
N GLY A 341 -3.58 -17.13 -20.65
CA GLY A 341 -3.48 -16.66 -22.04
C GLY A 341 -2.48 -15.51 -22.28
N SER A 342 -1.69 -15.14 -21.27
CA SER A 342 -0.72 -14.04 -21.38
C SER A 342 0.61 -14.44 -21.97
N SER A 343 1.37 -13.43 -22.41
CA SER A 343 2.80 -13.56 -22.70
C SER A 343 3.63 -13.93 -21.46
N GLY A 344 2.97 -14.28 -20.35
CA GLY A 344 3.57 -14.80 -19.12
C GLY A 344 4.47 -13.76 -18.50
N TYR A 345 5.75 -14.05 -18.53
CA TYR A 345 6.83 -13.21 -18.05
C TYR A 345 6.76 -11.76 -18.55
N TRP A 346 6.57 -11.54 -19.86
CA TRP A 346 6.65 -10.20 -20.45
C TRP A 346 5.51 -9.29 -20.01
N TYR A 347 4.30 -9.82 -19.92
CA TYR A 347 3.17 -9.10 -19.34
C TYR A 347 3.48 -8.73 -17.88
N LEU A 348 3.90 -9.69 -17.04
CA LEU A 348 4.15 -9.43 -15.63
C LEU A 348 5.25 -8.37 -15.45
N ARG A 349 6.31 -8.43 -16.24
CA ARG A 349 7.38 -7.43 -16.27
C ARG A 349 6.87 -6.03 -16.61
N SER A 350 5.90 -5.91 -17.52
CA SER A 350 5.30 -4.61 -17.85
C SER A 350 4.52 -3.99 -16.68
N THR A 351 4.07 -4.81 -15.71
CA THR A 351 3.38 -4.32 -14.50
C THR A 351 4.31 -3.70 -13.46
N LEU A 352 5.63 -3.74 -13.67
CA LEU A 352 6.64 -3.10 -12.81
C LEU A 352 6.81 -1.60 -13.07
N SER A 353 6.01 -1.04 -13.97
CA SER A 353 6.02 0.38 -14.32
C SER A 353 5.37 1.25 -13.25
N ASP A 354 5.80 2.50 -13.16
CA ASP A 354 5.19 3.56 -12.34
C ASP A 354 3.70 3.82 -12.69
N ARG A 355 3.20 3.28 -13.81
CA ARG A 355 1.77 3.23 -14.12
C ARG A 355 0.94 2.61 -12.99
N TYR A 356 1.49 1.62 -12.27
CA TYR A 356 0.81 0.94 -11.16
C TYR A 356 1.10 1.56 -9.79
N LYS A 357 1.99 2.57 -9.68
CA LYS A 357 2.22 3.30 -8.43
C LYS A 357 1.14 4.36 -8.26
N VAL A 358 0.38 4.24 -7.18
CA VAL A 358 -0.78 5.09 -6.91
C VAL A 358 -0.38 6.43 -6.28
N PHE A 359 0.65 6.42 -5.46
CA PHE A 359 1.19 7.54 -4.70
C PHE A 359 2.54 8.01 -5.26
N VAL A 360 2.74 7.88 -6.58
CA VAL A 360 3.98 8.30 -7.28
C VAL A 360 4.36 9.75 -7.01
N ASP A 361 3.37 10.63 -6.80
CA ASP A 361 3.60 12.03 -6.45
C ASP A 361 4.34 12.19 -5.12
N LEU A 362 4.05 11.33 -4.12
CA LEU A 362 4.72 11.37 -2.82
C LEU A 362 6.21 11.05 -2.95
N CYS A 363 6.57 10.05 -3.77
CA CYS A 363 7.97 9.76 -4.08
C CYS A 363 8.67 10.97 -4.74
N ASN A 364 7.97 11.58 -5.70
CA ASN A 364 8.49 12.69 -6.50
C ASN A 364 8.50 14.03 -5.74
N LEU A 365 7.95 14.12 -4.53
CA LEU A 365 8.09 15.32 -3.68
C LEU A 365 9.57 15.63 -3.40
N SER A 366 10.41 14.60 -3.36
CA SER A 366 11.85 14.72 -3.15
C SER A 366 12.53 15.59 -4.21
N THR A 367 11.94 15.68 -5.41
CA THR A 367 12.41 16.53 -6.50
C THR A 367 12.27 18.03 -6.19
N PHE A 368 11.36 18.41 -5.29
CA PHE A 368 11.00 19.80 -4.98
C PHE A 368 11.51 20.26 -3.62
N LEU A 369 12.38 19.49 -2.97
CA LEU A 369 12.94 19.88 -1.68
C LEU A 369 13.93 21.03 -1.83
N ILE A 370 13.84 21.98 -0.89
CA ILE A 370 14.78 23.09 -0.74
C ILE A 370 15.56 22.93 0.58
N PRO A 371 16.74 23.58 0.73
CA PRO A 371 17.49 23.56 1.97
C PRO A 371 16.65 24.01 3.16
N ALA A 372 16.88 23.43 4.34
CA ALA A 372 16.10 23.71 5.54
C ALA A 372 16.11 25.20 5.94
N SER A 373 17.20 25.92 5.63
CA SER A 373 17.34 27.36 5.88
C SER A 373 16.37 28.21 5.06
N GLU A 374 15.95 27.72 3.90
CA GLU A 374 15.07 28.43 2.95
C GLU A 374 13.59 28.09 3.16
N ILE A 375 13.28 27.10 4.02
CA ILE A 375 11.89 26.75 4.31
C ILE A 375 11.23 27.93 5.02
N PRO A 376 10.07 28.43 4.54
CA PRO A 376 9.43 29.58 5.15
C PRO A 376 9.17 29.36 6.65
N PRO A 377 9.63 30.24 7.55
CA PRO A 377 9.43 30.06 8.98
C PRO A 377 7.93 30.16 9.32
N LEU A 378 7.47 29.28 10.22
CA LEU A 378 6.11 29.33 10.72
C LEU A 378 5.90 30.61 11.54
N THR A 379 4.76 31.28 11.34
CA THR A 379 4.34 32.38 12.20
C THR A 379 3.95 31.85 13.58
N GLU A 380 3.99 32.67 14.62
CA GLU A 380 3.60 32.24 15.97
C GLU A 380 2.16 31.69 16.01
N GLN A 381 1.22 32.33 15.30
CA GLN A 381 -0.14 31.83 15.15
C GLN A 381 -0.19 30.45 14.48
N MET A 382 0.68 30.19 13.48
CA MET A 382 0.73 28.89 12.81
C MET A 382 1.37 27.83 13.71
N LYS A 383 2.44 28.16 14.46
CA LYS A 383 3.02 27.26 15.46
C LYS A 383 2.00 26.87 16.53
N GLN A 384 1.21 27.83 17.03
CA GLN A 384 0.10 27.55 17.94
C GLN A 384 -0.95 26.64 17.29
N ARG A 385 -1.36 26.94 16.05
CA ARG A 385 -2.31 26.09 15.31
C ARG A 385 -1.78 24.67 15.10
N LEU A 386 -0.47 24.48 14.94
CA LEU A 386 0.18 23.17 14.75
C LEU A 386 0.61 22.50 16.06
N SER A 387 0.47 23.19 17.19
CA SER A 387 0.65 22.65 18.54
C SER A 387 -0.55 21.80 18.94
N ILE A 388 -0.33 20.88 19.89
CA ILE A 388 -1.38 20.06 20.52
C ILE A 388 -2.15 20.86 21.59
N ARG A 389 -1.61 22.00 22.05
CA ARG A 389 -2.31 22.87 23.00
C ARG A 389 -3.49 23.56 22.32
N GLN A 390 -4.71 23.11 22.62
CA GLN A 390 -5.86 24.00 22.59
C GLN A 390 -5.70 24.98 23.74
N ASP A 391 -5.79 26.28 23.46
CA ASP A 391 -5.98 27.27 24.51
C ASP A 391 -7.24 26.87 25.28
N SER A 392 -7.05 26.36 26.49
CA SER A 392 -8.07 26.43 27.52
C SER A 392 -8.29 27.92 27.74
N GLU A 393 -9.27 28.50 27.04
CA GLU A 393 -9.75 29.83 27.36
C GLU A 393 -10.01 29.88 28.86
N GLU A 394 -9.38 30.87 29.48
CA GLU A 394 -9.66 31.35 30.81
C GLU A 394 -11.17 31.50 30.98
N THR A 395 -11.82 30.53 31.63
CA THR A 395 -13.04 30.81 32.38
C THR A 395 -12.60 31.63 33.60
N ASN A 396 -12.41 32.94 33.37
CA ASN A 396 -12.45 33.93 34.43
C ASN A 396 -13.92 34.10 34.84
N ASP A 397 -14.29 33.42 35.93
CA ASP A 397 -15.39 33.82 36.82
C ASP A 397 -14.82 34.13 38.21
#